data_AF-A0A914BXH0-F1
#
_entry.id   AF-A0A914BXH0-F1
#
_cell.length_a   1.000
_cell.length_b   1.000
_cell.length_c   1.000
_cell.angle_alpha   90.00
_cell.angle_beta   90.00
_cell.angle_gamma   90.00
#
_symmetry.space_group_name_H-M   'P 1'
#
loop_
_entity.id
_entity.type
_entity.pdbx_description
1 polymer ?
#
loop_
_entity_poly.entity_id
_entity_poly.type
_entity_poly.pdbx_seq_one_letter_code
_entity_poly.pdbx_strand_id
1 'polypeptide(L)'
;MKCICPSKNLPSTAIITPTAISNRNMYSDTDIAEKIQNHLHPDHVEVEDLSDGCGSKFKITVVSDKFDGKNSLACHRLVQGAIKEAMESIHAVTISTFTPQKWEEIVGKKPEKEAVEQLKKNEQS
;
A
#
# COMPACT_ATOMS: atom_id res chain seq x y z
N MET A 1 -63.60 -17.28 -0.50
CA MET A 1 -62.79 -16.05 -0.35
C MET A 1 -62.72 -15.62 1.11
N LYS A 2 -61.53 -15.63 1.72
CA LYS A 2 -61.00 -14.65 2.70
C LYS A 2 -59.68 -15.18 3.26
N CYS A 3 -58.59 -14.61 2.81
CA CYS A 3 -57.23 -14.93 3.24
C CYS A 3 -56.98 -14.40 4.65
N ILE A 4 -56.38 -15.20 5.51
CA ILE A 4 -55.87 -14.76 6.83
C ILE A 4 -54.38 -15.07 6.82
N CYS A 5 -53.57 -14.02 6.77
CA CYS A 5 -52.11 -14.10 6.95
C CYS A 5 -51.74 -13.18 8.13
N PRO A 6 -51.28 -13.70 9.28
CA PRO A 6 -50.67 -12.88 10.30
C PRO A 6 -49.15 -13.08 10.27
N SER A 7 -48.42 -12.18 9.62
CA SER A 7 -46.97 -12.07 9.86
C SER A 7 -46.61 -10.60 9.99
N LYS A 8 -46.62 -10.17 11.25
CA LYS A 8 -45.98 -8.96 11.73
C LYS A 8 -44.48 -9.21 11.70
N ASN A 9 -43.74 -8.49 10.87
CA ASN A 9 -42.34 -8.17 11.14
C ASN A 9 -41.90 -7.05 10.21
N LEU A 10 -41.51 -5.91 10.78
CA LEU A 10 -40.25 -5.20 10.59
C LEU A 10 -40.34 -3.88 11.37
N PRO A 11 -39.46 -3.61 12.35
CA PRO A 11 -39.37 -2.26 12.90
C PRO A 11 -38.82 -1.31 11.83
N SER A 12 -39.64 -0.30 11.53
CA SER A 12 -39.27 0.88 10.77
C SER A 12 -38.30 1.72 11.59
N THR A 13 -37.00 1.58 11.33
CA THR A 13 -36.01 2.58 11.76
C THR A 13 -34.84 2.58 10.78
N ALA A 14 -35.02 3.28 9.67
CA ALA A 14 -33.91 3.81 8.89
C ALA A 14 -33.29 4.97 9.70
N ILE A 15 -32.34 4.64 10.59
CA ILE A 15 -31.40 5.65 11.08
C ILE A 15 -30.29 5.76 10.03
N ILE A 16 -30.51 6.73 9.15
CA ILE A 16 -29.51 7.26 8.23
C ILE A 16 -28.44 7.89 9.12
N THR A 17 -27.32 7.19 9.31
CA THR A 17 -26.16 7.77 9.97
C THR A 17 -25.63 8.89 9.09
N PRO A 18 -25.43 10.12 9.61
CA PRO A 18 -24.67 11.12 8.89
C PRO A 18 -23.21 10.70 8.84
N THR A 19 -22.82 10.00 7.77
CA THR A 19 -21.43 9.74 7.42
C THR A 19 -20.85 11.04 6.86
N ALA A 20 -20.35 11.90 7.75
CA ALA A 20 -19.60 13.11 7.44
C ALA A 20 -18.42 13.12 8.41
N ILE A 21 -17.14 13.13 8.01
CA ILE A 21 -16.47 13.95 7.01
C ILE A 21 -15.24 13.17 6.51
N SER A 22 -15.08 13.05 5.19
CA SER A 22 -13.99 12.34 4.52
C SER A 22 -12.66 13.11 4.65
N ASN A 23 -11.90 12.85 5.70
CA ASN A 23 -10.51 13.30 5.79
C ASN A 23 -9.66 12.41 4.86
N ARG A 24 -9.35 12.93 3.67
CA ARG A 24 -8.62 12.24 2.59
C ARG A 24 -7.13 12.10 2.91
N ASN A 25 -6.78 11.17 3.80
CA ASN A 25 -5.66 10.23 3.67
C ASN A 25 -5.70 9.37 4.94
N MET A 26 -6.21 8.14 4.84
CA MET A 26 -6.50 7.34 6.04
C MET A 26 -5.29 6.52 6.52
N TYR A 27 -4.19 6.51 5.77
CA TYR A 27 -2.97 5.76 6.11
C TYR A 27 -1.75 6.66 6.01
N SER A 28 -0.95 6.69 7.08
CA SER A 28 0.40 7.28 7.10
C SER A 28 1.46 6.25 6.70
N ASP A 29 2.67 6.71 6.42
CA ASP A 29 3.84 5.84 6.19
C ASP A 29 4.06 4.86 7.36
N THR A 30 3.86 5.34 8.59
CA THR A 30 4.04 4.57 9.81
C THR A 30 2.99 3.46 9.93
N ASP A 31 1.72 3.75 9.61
CA ASP A 31 0.64 2.74 9.63
C ASP A 31 0.93 1.59 8.64
N ILE A 32 1.44 1.93 7.46
CA ILE A 32 1.80 0.96 6.42
C ILE A 32 2.99 0.12 6.89
N ALA A 33 4.02 0.75 7.46
CA ALA A 33 5.18 0.07 8.01
C ALA A 33 4.78 -0.93 9.11
N GLU A 34 3.93 -0.53 10.05
CA GLU A 34 3.44 -1.41 11.12
C GLU A 34 2.65 -2.61 10.59
N LYS A 35 1.74 -2.42 9.63
CA LYS A 35 0.99 -3.53 9.02
C LYS A 35 1.91 -4.54 8.34
N ILE A 36 2.96 -4.08 7.68
CA ILE A 36 3.96 -4.94 7.05
C ILE A 36 4.79 -5.66 8.12
N GLN A 37 5.19 -4.94 9.17
CA GLN A 37 5.96 -5.49 10.28
C GLN A 37 5.21 -6.65 10.96
N ASN A 38 3.91 -6.46 11.21
CA ASN A 38 3.05 -7.44 11.88
C ASN A 38 2.75 -8.69 11.04
N HIS A 39 2.69 -8.58 9.71
CA HIS A 39 2.39 -9.71 8.83
C HIS A 39 3.62 -10.47 8.36
N LEU A 40 4.66 -9.74 7.94
CA LEU A 40 5.84 -10.32 7.30
C LEU A 40 7.02 -10.47 8.26
N HIS A 41 7.08 -9.72 9.36
CA HIS A 41 8.26 -9.64 10.23
C HIS A 41 9.57 -9.50 9.41
N PRO A 42 9.68 -8.46 8.57
CA PRO A 42 10.88 -8.22 7.80
C PRO A 42 12.03 -7.74 8.71
N ASP A 43 13.26 -8.00 8.28
CA ASP A 43 14.48 -7.49 8.92
C ASP A 43 14.59 -5.97 8.75
N HIS A 44 14.16 -5.46 7.61
CA HIS A 44 14.14 -4.02 7.33
C HIS A 44 12.89 -3.62 6.54
N VAL A 45 12.26 -2.53 6.97
CA VAL A 45 11.11 -1.92 6.29
C VAL A 45 11.34 -0.41 6.22
N GLU A 46 11.14 0.14 5.03
CA GLU A 46 11.23 1.57 4.76
C GLU A 46 10.04 1.97 3.90
N VAL A 47 9.32 3.01 4.32
CA VAL A 47 8.17 3.55 3.61
C VAL A 47 8.43 5.02 3.35
N GLU A 48 8.48 5.39 2.08
CA GLU A 48 8.64 6.75 1.60
C GLU A 48 7.33 7.22 0.97
N ASP A 49 6.84 8.39 1.37
CA ASP A 49 5.75 9.07 0.69
C ASP A 49 6.30 9.85 -0.52
N LEU A 50 5.92 9.44 -1.73
CA LEU A 50 6.31 10.06 -3.01
C LEU A 50 5.20 10.93 -3.60
N SER A 51 4.21 11.31 -2.79
CA SER A 51 3.02 11.99 -3.28
C SER A 51 3.15 13.51 -3.40
N ASP A 52 4.34 14.09 -3.16
CA ASP A 52 4.61 15.54 -3.25
C ASP A 52 3.54 16.41 -2.54
N GLY A 53 2.92 15.90 -1.48
CA GLY A 53 1.87 16.60 -0.70
C GLY A 53 0.43 16.20 -1.00
N CYS A 54 0.18 15.18 -1.84
CA CYS A 54 -1.17 14.67 -2.16
C CYS A 54 -1.53 13.34 -1.44
N GLY A 55 -0.61 12.75 -0.68
CA GLY A 55 -0.79 11.54 0.15
C GLY A 55 -1.09 10.24 -0.59
N SER A 56 -1.01 10.21 -1.93
CA SER A 56 -1.61 9.14 -2.74
C SER A 56 -0.62 8.11 -3.31
N LYS A 57 0.69 8.30 -3.14
CA LYS A 57 1.75 7.48 -3.74
C LYS A 57 2.79 7.09 -2.69
N PHE A 58 2.94 5.80 -2.45
CA PHE A 58 3.92 5.30 -1.49
C PHE A 58 4.96 4.43 -2.18
N LYS A 59 6.21 4.52 -1.74
CA LYS A 59 7.28 3.59 -2.08
C LYS A 59 7.67 2.81 -0.83
N ILE A 60 7.59 1.50 -0.93
CA ILE A 60 7.81 0.58 0.17
C ILE A 60 9.00 -0.30 -0.21
N THR A 61 10.06 -0.24 0.60
CA THR A 61 11.20 -1.13 0.51
C THR A 61 11.12 -2.12 1.66
N VAL A 62 11.07 -3.41 1.34
CA VAL A 62 10.99 -4.48 2.34
C VAL A 62 12.13 -5.46 2.13
N VAL A 63 12.86 -5.76 3.19
CA VAL A 63 13.95 -6.73 3.21
C VAL A 63 13.57 -7.86 4.15
N SER A 64 13.51 -9.08 3.64
CA SER A 64 13.19 -10.26 4.44
C SER A 64 13.71 -11.52 3.79
N ASP A 65 14.15 -12.47 4.61
CA ASP A 65 14.50 -13.83 4.17
C ASP A 65 13.31 -14.58 3.54
N LYS A 66 12.08 -14.18 3.85
CA LYS A 66 10.87 -14.80 3.26
C LYS A 66 10.77 -14.62 1.75
N PHE A 67 11.52 -13.69 1.18
CA PHE A 67 11.58 -13.46 -0.26
C PHE A 67 12.62 -14.33 -0.96
N ASP A 68 13.50 -15.00 -0.20
CA ASP A 68 14.48 -15.92 -0.78
C ASP A 68 13.78 -17.09 -1.47
N GLY A 69 14.23 -17.40 -2.69
CA GLY A 69 13.63 -18.44 -3.54
C GLY A 69 12.22 -18.14 -4.08
N LYS A 70 11.64 -16.96 -3.83
CA LYS A 70 10.34 -16.55 -4.41
C LYS A 70 10.52 -15.64 -5.62
N ASN A 71 9.62 -15.76 -6.60
CA ASN A 71 9.59 -14.83 -7.73
C ASN A 71 9.10 -13.45 -7.28
N SER A 72 9.58 -12.38 -7.95
CA SER A 72 9.21 -10.99 -7.66
C SER A 72 7.69 -10.78 -7.57
N LEU A 73 6.91 -11.38 -8.47
CA LEU A 73 5.45 -11.29 -8.43
C LEU A 73 4.85 -11.91 -7.16
N ALA A 74 5.40 -13.04 -6.69
CA ALA A 74 4.96 -13.68 -5.46
C ALA A 74 5.29 -12.82 -4.24
N CYS A 75 6.48 -12.21 -4.21
CA CYS A 75 6.88 -11.26 -3.17
C CYS A 75 5.94 -10.04 -3.14
N HIS A 76 5.62 -9.47 -4.31
CA HIS A 76 4.68 -8.35 -4.41
C HIS A 76 3.30 -8.73 -3.91
N ARG A 77 2.78 -9.90 -4.28
CA ARG A 77 1.49 -10.41 -3.79
C ARG A 77 1.48 -10.60 -2.27
N LEU A 78 2.58 -11.05 -1.68
CA LEU A 78 2.69 -11.18 -0.22
C LEU A 78 2.61 -9.82 0.48
N VAL A 79 3.36 -8.83 0.00
CA VAL A 79 3.33 -7.47 0.56
C VAL A 79 1.96 -6.84 0.34
N GLN A 80 1.41 -6.90 -0.88
CA GLN A 80 0.07 -6.40 -1.20
C GLN A 80 -1.02 -7.07 -0.35
N GLY A 81 -0.86 -8.35 -0.01
CA GLY A 81 -1.76 -9.06 0.90
C GLY A 81 -1.77 -8.46 2.31
N ALA A 82 -0.60 -8.06 2.83
CA ALA A 82 -0.47 -7.44 4.15
C ALA A 82 -1.08 -6.04 4.21
N ILE A 83 -1.06 -5.30 3.10
CA ILE A 83 -1.58 -3.92 3.00
C ILE A 83 -2.87 -3.81 2.18
N LYS A 84 -3.59 -4.92 1.99
CA LYS A 84 -4.77 -4.96 1.11
C LYS A 84 -5.84 -3.93 1.49
N GLU A 85 -6.04 -3.71 2.79
CA GLU A 85 -6.95 -2.69 3.32
C GLU A 85 -6.50 -1.26 3.01
N ALA A 86 -5.18 -1.03 2.92
CA ALA A 86 -4.61 0.26 2.58
C ALA A 86 -4.62 0.51 1.06
N MET A 87 -4.53 -0.54 0.25
CA MET A 87 -4.60 -0.46 -1.22
C MET A 87 -5.90 0.14 -1.75
N GLU A 88 -7.01 0.02 -1.02
CA GLU A 88 -8.29 0.64 -1.42
C GLU A 88 -8.26 2.17 -1.27
N SER A 89 -7.37 2.69 -0.42
CA SER A 89 -7.23 4.12 -0.14
C SER A 89 -6.05 4.75 -0.89
N ILE A 90 -5.02 3.98 -1.23
CA ILE A 90 -3.80 4.43 -1.90
C ILE A 90 -3.96 4.36 -3.42
N HIS A 91 -3.62 5.42 -4.15
CA HIS A 91 -3.72 5.45 -5.61
C HIS A 91 -2.63 4.64 -6.30
N ALA A 92 -1.40 4.71 -5.81
CA ALA A 92 -0.29 3.92 -6.31
C ALA A 92 0.68 3.52 -5.19
N VAL A 93 1.15 2.27 -5.25
CA VAL A 93 2.21 1.79 -4.37
C VAL A 93 3.33 1.18 -5.21
N THR A 94 4.57 1.56 -4.92
CA THR A 94 5.77 0.94 -5.48
C THR A 94 6.37 0.03 -4.43
N ILE A 95 6.38 -1.27 -4.69
CA ILE A 95 6.91 -2.26 -3.76
C ILE A 95 8.26 -2.73 -4.29
N SER A 96 9.29 -2.64 -3.45
CA SER A 96 10.62 -3.16 -3.72
C SER A 96 10.96 -4.18 -2.66
N THR A 97 11.01 -5.46 -3.05
CA THR A 97 11.35 -6.56 -2.15
C THR A 97 12.76 -7.04 -2.41
N PHE A 98 13.58 -7.12 -1.36
CA PHE A 98 14.95 -7.60 -1.44
C PHE A 98 15.21 -8.69 -0.40
N THR A 99 16.16 -9.57 -0.69
CA THR A 99 16.76 -10.44 0.33
C THR A 99 17.81 -9.63 1.09
N PRO A 100 18.08 -9.95 2.38
CA PRO A 100 19.09 -9.22 3.16
C PRO A 100 20.46 -9.24 2.49
N GLN A 101 20.86 -10.39 1.93
CA GLN A 101 22.10 -10.52 1.17
C GLN A 101 22.17 -9.52 -0.01
N LYS A 102 21.07 -9.36 -0.75
CA LYS A 102 21.02 -8.44 -1.90
C LYS A 102 20.90 -6.98 -1.48
N TRP A 103 20.24 -6.71 -0.35
CA TRP A 103 20.12 -5.37 0.20
C TRP A 103 21.48 -4.81 0.62
N GLU A 104 22.31 -5.61 1.29
CA GLU A 104 23.67 -5.23 1.68
C GLU A 104 24.53 -4.84 0.47
N GLU A 105 24.44 -5.59 -0.63
CA GLU A 105 25.14 -5.27 -1.88
C GLU A 105 24.69 -3.93 -2.50
N ILE A 106 23.39 -3.61 -2.42
CA ILE A 106 22.82 -2.38 -2.97
C ILE A 106 23.19 -1.18 -2.10
N VAL A 107 23.09 -1.30 -0.77
CA VAL A 107 23.44 -0.23 0.17
C VAL A 107 24.95 0.07 0.09
N GLY A 108 25.79 -0.96 -0.06
CA GLY A 108 27.23 -0.81 -0.28
C GLY A 108 27.59 -0.22 -1.66
N LYS A 109 26.72 -0.38 -2.66
CA LYS A 109 26.85 0.22 -4.00
C LYS A 109 25.74 1.24 -4.24
N LYS A 110 25.69 2.34 -3.49
CA LYS A 110 24.80 3.47 -3.83
C LYS A 110 24.95 3.81 -5.31
N PRO A 111 23.95 3.57 -6.17
CA PRO A 111 24.04 4.00 -7.54
C PRO A 111 23.60 5.46 -7.57
N GLU A 112 24.48 6.31 -8.07
CA GLU A 112 24.27 7.67 -8.55
C GLU A 112 23.14 7.69 -9.58
N LYS A 113 21.88 7.61 -9.15
CA LYS A 113 20.69 7.63 -10.00
C LYS A 113 20.07 9.03 -10.03
N GLU A 114 20.91 10.05 -10.03
CA GLU A 114 20.54 11.47 -10.19
C GLU A 114 21.08 12.04 -11.51
N ALA A 115 21.15 11.20 -12.57
CA ALA A 115 21.65 11.60 -13.89
C ALA A 115 20.69 11.31 -15.06
N VAL A 116 19.43 10.90 -14.83
CA VAL A 116 18.48 10.61 -15.92
C VAL A 116 17.16 11.38 -15.77
N GLU A 117 17.24 12.71 -15.61
CA GLU A 117 16.10 13.61 -15.83
C GLU A 117 16.46 14.89 -16.63
N GLN A 118 17.61 14.93 -17.32
CA GLN A 118 18.01 16.13 -18.09
C GLN A 118 18.10 15.95 -19.61
N LEU A 119 17.52 14.90 -20.21
CA LEU A 119 17.52 14.72 -21.68
C LEU A 119 16.13 14.74 -22.34
N LYS A 120 15.09 15.28 -21.68
CA LYS A 120 13.77 15.51 -22.31
C LYS A 120 13.53 16.95 -22.81
N LYS A 121 14.57 17.78 -22.96
CA LYS A 121 14.39 19.19 -23.39
C LYS A 121 15.24 19.63 -24.58
N ASN A 122 15.66 18.70 -25.44
CA ASN A 122 16.46 19.01 -26.62
C ASN A 122 15.86 18.41 -27.89
N GLU A 123 14.53 18.48 -28.07
CA GLU A 123 13.92 18.13 -29.36
C GLU A 123 12.62 18.90 -29.62
N GLN A 124 12.60 20.19 -29.27
CA GLN A 124 11.54 21.10 -29.71
C GLN A 124 12.03 22.55 -29.68
N SER A 125 12.91 22.89 -30.63
CA SER A 125 12.81 24.05 -31.54
C SER A 125 14.16 24.40 -32.16
#